data_AF-A0A2T0M4W4-F1
#
_entry.id   AF-A0A2T0M4W4-F1
#
_cell.length_a   1.000
_cell.length_b   1.000
_cell.length_c   1.000
_cell.angle_alpha   90.00
_cell.angle_beta   90.00
_cell.angle_gamma   90.00
#
_symmetry.space_group_name_H-M   'P 1'
#
loop_
_entity.id
_entity.type
_entity.pdbx_description
1 polymer ?
#
loop_
_entity_poly.entity_id
_entity_poly.type
_entity_poly.pdbx_seq_one_letter_code
_entity_poly.pdbx_strand_id
1 'polypeptide(L)'
;MAYVPHAGLAALSADCGLLQFYDLGLDPTRTVAAPAPSWAGALSASGDGQVAALWNDDNDPPLLLPSPKDPAKDRRISGGYLRDAIRGGITFSGTRLVVGLDWTADLAIIDPATERAELEGRHRPALRRGRRRLRDG
;
A
#
# COMPACT_ATOMS: atom_id res chain seq x y z
N MET A 1 14.58 -2.30 -0.04
CA MET A 1 14.12 -0.97 -0.52
C MET A 1 14.25 0.01 0.63
N ALA A 2 14.88 1.18 0.41
CA ALA A 2 15.16 2.16 1.48
C ALA A 2 14.54 3.52 1.15
N TYR A 3 14.05 4.22 2.16
CA TYR A 3 13.60 5.61 2.05
C TYR A 3 14.22 6.44 3.17
N VAL A 4 14.62 7.67 2.84
CA VAL A 4 15.16 8.66 3.79
C VAL A 4 14.32 9.93 3.66
N PRO A 5 13.42 10.24 4.61
CA PRO A 5 12.71 11.51 4.62
C PRO A 5 13.67 12.63 4.93
N HIS A 6 13.36 13.82 4.42
CA HIS A 6 14.01 15.06 4.83
C HIS A 6 13.85 15.35 6.33
N ALA A 7 12.79 14.82 6.96
CA ALA A 7 12.52 14.96 8.38
C ALA A 7 12.83 13.65 9.15
N GLY A 8 14.12 13.39 9.34
CA GLY A 8 14.60 12.77 10.58
C GLY A 8 14.55 11.24 10.73
N LEU A 9 13.85 10.47 9.89
CA LEU A 9 13.70 9.02 10.10
C LEU A 9 13.75 8.15 8.84
N ALA A 10 14.86 7.46 8.57
CA ALA A 10 14.94 6.53 7.44
C ALA A 10 14.16 5.23 7.69
N ALA A 11 13.54 4.65 6.67
CA ALA A 11 12.83 3.38 6.74
C ALA A 11 13.40 2.38 5.72
N LEU A 12 13.78 1.19 6.18
CA LEU A 12 14.36 0.13 5.35
C LEU A 12 13.50 -1.13 5.46
N SER A 13 13.07 -1.63 4.31
CA SER A 13 12.65 -3.03 4.21
C SER A 13 13.92 -3.88 4.06
N ALA A 14 14.20 -4.67 5.09
CA ALA A 14 15.26 -5.68 5.10
C ALA A 14 14.69 -7.04 4.64
N ASP A 15 15.56 -7.89 4.08
CA ASP A 15 15.22 -9.30 3.84
C ASP A 15 14.73 -9.93 5.16
N CYS A 16 13.82 -10.92 5.06
CA CYS A 16 13.15 -11.59 6.19
C CYS A 16 11.91 -10.92 6.80
N GLY A 17 11.28 -9.95 6.12
CA GLY A 17 9.98 -9.43 6.60
C GLY A 17 10.15 -8.44 7.75
N LEU A 18 11.15 -7.57 7.70
CA LEU A 18 11.35 -6.52 8.70
C LEU A 18 11.35 -5.13 8.04
N LEU A 19 10.66 -4.18 8.69
CA LEU A 19 10.81 -2.75 8.42
C LEU A 19 11.49 -2.10 9.60
N GLN A 20 12.67 -1.53 9.34
CA GLN A 20 13.47 -0.87 10.35
C GLN A 20 13.43 0.64 10.15
N PHE A 21 13.22 1.37 11.24
CA PHE A 21 13.32 2.83 11.29
C PHE A 21 14.63 3.22 11.93
N TYR A 22 15.25 4.28 11.41
CA TYR A 22 16.52 4.80 11.87
C TYR A 22 16.43 6.29 12.08
N ASP A 23 17.19 6.84 13.03
CA ASP A 23 17.38 8.29 13.10
C ASP A 23 18.40 8.80 12.06
N LEU A 24 18.74 10.09 12.12
CA LEU A 24 19.72 10.71 11.22
C LEU A 24 21.16 10.21 11.44
N GLY A 25 21.44 9.62 12.61
CA GLY A 25 22.70 8.95 12.91
C GLY A 25 22.78 7.52 12.35
N LEU A 26 21.70 7.05 11.73
CA LEU A 26 21.50 5.66 11.30
C LEU A 26 21.43 4.66 12.46
N ASP A 27 21.06 5.13 13.66
CA ASP A 27 20.79 4.25 14.79
C ASP A 27 19.37 3.69 14.67
N PRO A 28 19.17 2.36 14.80
CA PRO A 28 17.84 1.77 14.70
C PRO A 28 16.98 2.21 15.88
N THR A 29 15.88 2.88 15.59
CA THR A 29 14.93 3.39 16.59
C THR A 29 13.74 2.46 16.79
N ARG A 30 13.37 1.70 15.74
CA ARG A 30 12.23 0.79 15.79
C ARG A 30 12.31 -0.30 14.71
N THR A 31 11.85 -1.50 15.05
CA THR A 31 11.65 -2.59 14.08
C THR A 31 10.19 -3.03 14.08
N VAL A 32 9.60 -3.16 12.90
CA VAL A 32 8.26 -3.69 12.66
C VAL A 32 8.40 -5.04 11.97
N ALA A 33 7.87 -6.08 12.61
CA ALA A 33 7.83 -7.43 12.06
C ALA A 33 6.60 -7.59 11.16
N ALA A 34 6.87 -8.11 9.98
CA ALA A 34 5.89 -8.40 8.95
C ALA A 34 5.42 -9.86 9.14
N PRO A 35 4.11 -10.18 9.11
CA PRO A 35 3.60 -11.57 9.19
C PRO A 35 4.13 -12.63 8.18
N ALA A 36 4.90 -12.32 7.13
CA ALA A 36 5.44 -13.32 6.21
C ALA A 36 6.96 -13.21 6.05
N PRO A 37 7.64 -14.35 5.78
CA PRO A 37 9.10 -14.48 5.83
C PRO A 37 9.86 -13.74 4.72
N SER A 38 9.20 -13.06 3.79
CA SER A 38 9.84 -12.21 2.80
C SER A 38 9.05 -10.92 2.62
N TRP A 39 9.68 -9.77 2.87
CA TRP A 39 9.09 -8.47 2.57
C TRP A 39 9.05 -8.27 1.05
N ALA A 40 7.99 -8.74 0.40
CA ALA A 40 7.76 -8.50 -1.03
C ALA A 40 6.95 -7.21 -1.31
N GLY A 41 6.76 -6.38 -0.29
CA GLY A 41 5.97 -5.13 -0.35
C GLY A 41 6.75 -3.89 -0.80
N ALA A 42 6.01 -2.84 -1.10
CA ALA A 42 6.52 -1.54 -1.50
C ALA A 42 6.38 -0.51 -0.37
N LEU A 43 7.31 0.43 -0.28
CA LEU A 43 7.30 1.50 0.72
C LEU A 43 7.02 2.85 0.06
N SER A 44 6.29 3.70 0.77
CA SER A 44 6.15 5.10 0.43
C SER A 44 6.23 5.92 1.70
N ALA A 45 6.65 7.17 1.58
CA ALA A 45 6.64 8.07 2.71
C ALA A 45 6.40 9.51 2.27
N SER A 46 5.77 10.26 3.17
CA SER A 46 5.41 11.65 2.95
C SER A 46 6.53 12.59 3.39
N GLY A 47 6.44 13.86 2.98
CA GLY A 47 7.41 14.89 3.36
C GLY A 47 7.42 15.19 4.88
N ASP A 48 6.31 14.97 5.56
CA ASP A 48 6.17 15.10 7.03
C ASP A 48 6.58 13.84 7.81
N GLY A 49 7.06 12.80 7.11
CA GLY A 49 7.64 11.60 7.73
C GLY A 49 6.65 10.49 8.07
N GLN A 50 5.43 10.52 7.51
CA GLN A 50 4.55 9.34 7.53
C GLN A 50 5.14 8.27 6.62
N VAL A 51 4.99 7.01 7.01
CA VAL A 51 5.45 5.86 6.23
C VAL A 51 4.26 4.96 5.96
N ALA A 52 4.18 4.48 4.73
CA ALA A 52 3.20 3.52 4.28
C ALA A 52 3.92 2.32 3.66
N ALA A 53 3.41 1.13 3.93
CA ALA A 53 3.87 -0.08 3.30
C ALA A 53 2.68 -0.81 2.67
N LEU A 54 2.74 -0.99 1.36
CA LEU A 54 1.82 -1.88 0.66
C LEU A 54 2.44 -3.27 0.63
N TRP A 55 1.80 -4.19 1.33
CA TRP A 55 2.25 -5.57 1.39
C TRP A 55 1.81 -6.33 0.14
N ASN A 56 2.66 -7.24 -0.34
CA ASN A 56 2.32 -8.14 -1.44
C ASN A 56 1.80 -9.49 -0.89
N ASP A 57 0.48 -9.60 -0.71
CA ASP A 57 -0.25 -10.81 -0.33
C ASP A 57 -1.35 -10.98 -1.37
N ASP A 58 -1.32 -12.10 -2.08
CA ASP A 58 -2.21 -12.34 -3.23
C ASP A 58 -3.69 -12.48 -2.82
N ASN A 59 -3.98 -12.67 -1.52
CA ASN A 59 -5.34 -12.88 -1.01
C ASN A 59 -5.90 -11.67 -0.25
N ASP A 60 -5.05 -10.98 0.50
CA ASP A 60 -5.42 -9.77 1.25
C ASP A 60 -4.17 -8.91 1.49
N PRO A 61 -3.75 -8.08 0.51
CA PRO A 61 -2.58 -7.22 0.68
C PRO A 61 -2.90 -6.07 1.64
N PRO A 62 -2.36 -6.05 2.88
CA PRO A 62 -2.57 -4.91 3.76
C PRO A 62 -1.82 -3.67 3.30
N LEU A 63 -2.48 -2.53 3.45
CA LEU A 63 -1.79 -1.24 3.52
C LEU A 63 -1.49 -0.92 4.99
N LEU A 64 -0.22 -0.96 5.35
CA LEU A 64 0.25 -0.65 6.69
C LEU A 64 0.69 0.82 6.77
N LEU A 65 0.32 1.48 7.85
CA LEU A 65 0.73 2.84 8.21
C LEU A 65 1.48 2.79 9.54
N PRO A 66 2.74 2.32 9.55
CA PRO A 66 3.54 2.29 10.76
C PRO A 66 3.92 3.70 11.21
N SER A 67 3.78 3.96 12.50
CA SER A 67 4.23 5.20 13.13
C SER A 67 5.69 5.05 13.56
N PRO A 68 6.64 5.82 13.01
CA PRO A 68 8.05 5.63 13.35
C PRO A 68 8.37 5.78 14.86
N LYS A 69 7.54 6.53 15.61
CA LYS A 69 7.78 6.89 17.02
C LYS A 69 6.87 6.19 18.04
N ASP A 70 5.69 5.74 17.62
CA ASP A 70 4.64 5.30 18.55
C ASP A 70 3.89 4.09 17.98
N PRO A 71 4.23 2.85 18.40
CA PRO A 71 3.57 1.63 17.94
C PRO A 71 2.06 1.60 18.13
N ALA A 72 1.52 2.30 19.14
CA ALA A 72 0.08 2.34 19.39
C ALA A 72 -0.69 3.11 18.30
N LYS A 73 0.02 3.85 17.44
CA LYS A 73 -0.53 4.57 16.29
C LYS A 73 -0.37 3.84 14.97
N ASP A 74 0.16 2.61 14.99
CA ASP A 74 0.19 1.80 13.79
C ASP A 74 -1.23 1.50 13.32
N ARG A 75 -1.45 1.63 12.01
CA ARG A 75 -2.74 1.34 11.41
C ARG A 75 -2.60 0.37 10.26
N ARG A 76 -3.67 -0.39 10.04
CA ARG A 76 -3.85 -1.27 8.89
C ARG A 76 -5.10 -0.84 8.18
N ILE A 77 -4.95 -0.42 6.93
CA ILE A 77 -6.07 -0.18 6.03
C ILE A 77 -6.26 -1.44 5.20
N SER A 78 -7.51 -1.92 5.20
CA SER A 78 -7.96 -3.04 4.39
C SER A 78 -9.06 -2.59 3.44
N GLY A 79 -9.11 -3.20 2.26
CA GLY A 79 -10.14 -2.91 1.27
C GLY A 79 -10.05 -3.90 0.12
N GLY A 80 -11.20 -4.35 -0.39
CA GLY A 80 -11.24 -5.35 -1.47
C GLY A 80 -10.46 -4.93 -2.72
N TYR A 81 -10.41 -3.62 -3.01
CA TYR A 81 -9.66 -3.03 -4.12
C TYR A 81 -8.13 -3.20 -3.99
N LEU A 82 -7.60 -3.39 -2.78
CA LEU A 82 -6.16 -3.58 -2.60
C LEU A 82 -5.68 -4.90 -3.20
N ARG A 83 -6.55 -5.89 -3.37
CA ARG A 83 -6.22 -7.17 -4.02
C ARG A 83 -5.69 -7.01 -5.43
N ASP A 84 -6.08 -5.94 -6.11
CA ASP A 84 -5.61 -5.64 -7.45
C ASP A 84 -4.49 -4.60 -7.45
N ALA A 85 -3.91 -4.26 -6.31
CA ALA A 85 -2.85 -3.28 -6.26
C ALA A 85 -1.60 -3.75 -7.02
N ILE A 86 -1.08 -2.87 -7.88
CA ILE A 86 0.14 -3.13 -8.63
C ILE A 86 1.32 -3.18 -7.66
N ARG A 87 2.13 -4.23 -7.76
CA ARG A 87 3.35 -4.37 -6.97
C ARG A 87 4.29 -3.19 -7.23
N GLY A 88 4.70 -2.49 -6.16
CA GLY A 88 5.52 -1.27 -6.28
C GLY A 88 4.72 0.00 -6.53
N GLY A 89 3.41 -0.08 -6.78
CA GLY A 89 2.56 1.03 -7.19
C GLY A 89 2.02 1.89 -6.04
N ILE A 90 2.81 2.19 -5.01
CA ILE A 90 2.38 3.07 -3.90
C ILE A 90 3.22 4.34 -3.84
N THR A 91 2.58 5.49 -3.70
CA THR A 91 3.26 6.77 -3.47
C THR A 91 2.41 7.70 -2.60
N PHE A 92 3.04 8.65 -1.91
CA PHE A 92 2.32 9.76 -1.27
C PHE A 92 2.17 10.92 -2.26
N SER A 93 1.02 11.57 -2.24
CA SER A 93 0.75 12.85 -2.89
C SER A 93 0.18 13.81 -1.84
N GLY A 94 1.03 14.70 -1.32
CA GLY A 94 0.71 15.47 -0.11
C GLY A 94 0.43 14.55 1.07
N THR A 95 -0.76 14.66 1.67
CA THR A 95 -1.20 13.83 2.80
C THR A 95 -1.97 12.58 2.37
N ARG A 96 -2.21 12.39 1.06
CA ARG A 96 -2.94 11.26 0.52
C ARG A 96 -1.98 10.17 0.04
N LEU A 97 -2.43 8.93 0.10
CA LEU A 97 -1.76 7.82 -0.58
C LEU A 97 -2.40 7.59 -1.94
N VAL A 98 -1.57 7.30 -2.93
CA VAL A 98 -1.98 6.86 -4.25
C VAL A 98 -1.47 5.44 -4.42
N VAL A 99 -2.39 4.53 -4.73
CA VAL A 99 -2.10 3.13 -5.01
C VAL A 99 -2.54 2.84 -6.43
N GLY A 100 -1.61 2.46 -7.32
CA GLY A 100 -1.94 1.97 -8.65
C GLY A 100 -2.63 0.62 -8.55
N LEU A 101 -3.71 0.45 -9.30
CA LEU A 101 -4.50 -0.77 -9.34
C LEU A 101 -4.45 -1.38 -10.74
N ASP A 102 -4.59 -2.69 -10.82
CA ASP A 102 -4.88 -3.43 -12.04
C ASP A 102 -6.40 -3.75 -12.04
N TRP A 103 -7.05 -3.82 -13.20
CA TRP A 103 -8.46 -4.26 -13.39
C TRP A 103 -9.63 -3.51 -12.72
N THR A 104 -9.55 -3.05 -11.47
CA THR A 104 -10.71 -2.48 -10.76
C THR A 104 -10.84 -0.96 -10.92
N ALA A 105 -9.71 -0.27 -11.01
CA ALA A 105 -9.60 1.13 -11.38
C ALA A 105 -8.17 1.36 -11.92
N ASP A 106 -7.85 2.58 -12.33
CA ASP A 106 -6.45 2.91 -12.65
C ASP A 106 -5.66 3.17 -11.36
N LEU A 107 -6.31 3.77 -10.35
CA LEU A 107 -5.72 4.04 -9.04
C LEU A 107 -6.76 4.18 -7.92
N ALA A 108 -6.31 3.98 -6.68
CA ALA A 108 -7.00 4.36 -5.45
C ALA A 108 -6.30 5.56 -4.80
N ILE A 109 -7.07 6.60 -4.46
CA ILE A 109 -6.64 7.72 -3.63
C ILE A 109 -7.15 7.47 -2.21
N ILE A 110 -6.25 7.26 -1.28
CA ILE A 110 -6.56 6.85 0.10
C ILE A 110 -6.27 8.03 1.03
N ASP A 111 -7.22 8.31 1.91
CA ASP A 111 -7.04 9.14 3.09
C ASP A 111 -6.48 8.32 4.24
N PRO A 112 -5.22 8.50 4.66
CA PRO A 112 -4.71 7.81 5.82
C PRO A 112 -5.43 8.23 7.12
N ALA A 113 -5.99 9.43 7.20
CA ALA A 113 -6.64 9.92 8.42
C ALA A 113 -8.04 9.34 8.60
N THR A 114 -8.80 9.17 7.51
CA THR A 114 -10.17 8.65 7.54
C THR A 114 -10.30 7.20 7.08
N GLU A 115 -9.22 6.61 6.57
CA GLU A 115 -9.14 5.24 6.02
C GLU A 115 -10.05 5.02 4.80
N ARG A 116 -10.58 6.11 4.23
CA ARG A 116 -11.44 6.08 3.04
C ARG A 116 -10.61 6.06 1.77
N ALA A 117 -11.10 5.34 0.77
CA ALA A 117 -10.51 5.28 -0.56
C ALA A 117 -11.50 5.77 -1.61
N GLU A 118 -11.00 6.60 -2.53
CA GLU A 118 -11.67 7.01 -3.75
C GLU A 118 -11.01 6.25 -4.91
N LEU A 119 -11.81 5.54 -5.70
CA LEU A 119 -11.31 4.75 -6.83
C LEU A 119 -11.49 5.56 -8.12
N GLU A 120 -10.39 5.80 -8.82
CA GLU A 120 -10.35 6.62 -10.03
C GLU A 120 -9.87 5.79 -11.23
N GLY A 121 -10.61 5.86 -12.34
CA GLY A 121 -10.22 5.21 -13.60
C GLY A 121 -11.37 4.66 -14.41
N ARG A 122 -11.08 4.21 -15.63
CA ARG A 122 -12.10 3.75 -16.59
C ARG A 122 -12.22 2.22 -16.64
N HIS A 123 -12.87 1.62 -15.65
CA HIS A 123 -13.44 0.28 -15.83
C HIS A 123 -14.97 0.31 -15.86
N ARG A 124 -15.52 0.50 -17.07
CA ARG A 124 -16.87 0.02 -17.38
C ARG A 124 -16.79 -1.51 -17.47
N PRO A 125 -17.53 -2.28 -16.66
CA PRO A 125 -17.61 -3.71 -16.89
C PRO A 125 -18.20 -3.92 -18.28
N ALA A 126 -17.44 -4.57 -19.17
CA ALA A 126 -18.01 -5.09 -20.40
C ALA A 126 -19.09 -6.09 -19.99
N LEU A 127 -20.35 -5.69 -20.08
CA LEU A 127 -21.50 -6.58 -20.08
C LEU A 127 -21.13 -7.76 -20.98
N ARG A 128 -20.96 -8.95 -20.40
CA ARG A 128 -21.03 -10.20 -21.13
C ARG A 128 -22.44 -10.26 -21.73
N ARG A 129 -22.63 -9.65 -22.90
CA ARG A 129 -23.77 -9.89 -23.77
C ARG A 129 -23.58 -11.30 -24.31
N GLY A 130 -24.00 -12.28 -23.50
CA GLY A 130 -24.31 -13.61 -23.96
C GLY A 130 -25.44 -13.49 -24.98
N ARG A 131 -25.08 -13.33 -26.27
CA ARG A 131 -25.98 -13.68 -27.36
C ARG A 131 -26.14 -15.20 -27.31
N ARG A 132 -27.08 -15.69 -26.50
CA ARG A 132 -27.74 -16.97 -26.78
C ARG A 132 -28.46 -16.77 -28.10
N ARG A 133 -27.87 -17.24 -29.20
CA ARG A 133 -28.65 -17.57 -30.40
C ARG A 133 -29.56 -18.72 -29.97
N LEU A 134 -30.86 -18.46 -29.96
CA LEU A 134 -31.86 -19.52 -30.13
C LEU A 134 -31.50 -20.23 -31.44
N ARG A 135 -31.25 -21.54 -31.35
CA ARG A 135 -31.32 -22.43 -32.51
C ARG A 135 -32.62 -23.19 -32.33
N ASP A 136 -33.61 -22.82 -33.12
CA ASP A 136 -34.69 -23.71 -33.48
C ASP A 136 -34.11 -24.74 -34.46
N GLY A 137 -34.43 -26.01 -34.21
CA GLY A 137 -34.00 -27.17 -34.99
C GLY A 137 -34.42 -28.45 -34.28
#